data_AF-A0A183AUQ5-F1
#
_entry.id   AF-A0A183AUQ5-F1
#
_cell.length_a   1.000
_cell.length_b   1.000
_cell.length_c   1.000
_cell.angle_alpha   90.00
_cell.angle_beta   90.00
_cell.angle_gamma   90.00
#
_symmetry.space_group_name_H-M   'P 1'
#
loop_
_entity.id
_entity.type
_entity.pdbx_description
1 polymer ?
#
loop_
_entity_poly.entity_id
_entity_poly.type
_entity_poly.pdbx_seq_one_letter_code
_entity_poly.pdbx_strand_id
1 'polypeptide(L)'
;MMSFPHQQSTLWQYTVREISRIKPGLAPTALTLLTQAINGLGPTMPMGDVANEPCTTCGEHSARGGSEPIRLCSNCKEVGYCSVACQRLHWFTHKKYCAILKGQRCVL
;
A
#
# COMPACT_ATOMS: atom_id res chain seq x y z
N MET A 1 31.95 1.41 -6.34
CA MET A 1 30.49 1.31 -6.11
C MET A 1 29.83 1.22 -7.47
N MET A 2 29.31 0.06 -7.86
CA MET A 2 28.67 -0.13 -9.16
C MET A 2 27.37 0.71 -9.18
N SER A 3 27.36 1.83 -9.91
CA SER A 3 26.13 2.57 -10.16
C SER A 3 25.39 1.84 -11.28
N PHE A 4 24.28 1.19 -10.94
CA PHE A 4 23.45 0.57 -11.95
C PHE A 4 22.61 1.68 -12.62
N PRO A 5 22.69 1.87 -13.95
CA PRO A 5 21.89 2.89 -14.61
C PRO A 5 20.41 2.66 -14.33
N HIS A 6 19.72 3.65 -13.76
CA HIS A 6 18.33 3.51 -13.34
C HIS A 6 17.40 3.04 -14.47
N GLN A 7 17.74 3.37 -15.73
CA GLN A 7 17.02 2.95 -16.93
C GLN A 7 17.07 1.43 -17.18
N GLN A 8 18.08 0.73 -16.67
CA GLN A 8 18.23 -0.71 -16.81
C GLN A 8 17.54 -1.47 -15.67
N SER A 9 17.01 -0.78 -14.65
CA SER A 9 16.32 -1.41 -13.53
C SER A 9 14.99 -1.98 -14.00
N THR A 10 14.79 -3.30 -13.80
CA THR A 10 13.55 -3.99 -14.12
C THR A 10 12.37 -3.35 -13.40
N LEU A 11 12.55 -2.95 -12.13
CA LEU A 11 11.54 -2.26 -11.34
C LEU A 11 11.18 -0.90 -11.94
N TRP A 12 12.18 -0.14 -12.37
CA TRP A 12 11.96 1.16 -13.01
C TRP A 12 11.19 1.01 -14.34
N GLN A 13 11.66 0.11 -15.21
CA GLN A 13 11.02 -0.14 -16.51
C GLN A 13 9.56 -0.59 -16.35
N TYR A 14 9.29 -1.46 -15.37
CA TYR A 14 7.94 -1.89 -15.03
C TYR A 14 7.09 -0.70 -14.54
N THR A 15 7.58 0.04 -13.55
CA THR A 15 6.88 1.20 -12.97
C THR A 15 6.47 2.22 -14.04
N VAL A 16 7.39 2.57 -14.95
CA VAL A 16 7.11 3.51 -16.04
C VAL A 16 6.06 2.96 -17.02
N ARG A 17 6.16 1.68 -17.40
CA ARG A 17 5.21 1.05 -18.34
C ARG A 17 3.78 1.03 -17.80
N GLU A 18 3.61 0.78 -16.51
CA GLU A 18 2.30 0.76 -15.87
C GLU A 18 1.72 2.17 -15.74
N ILE A 19 2.47 3.11 -15.16
CA ILE A 19 1.97 4.47 -14.89
C ILE A 19 1.72 5.26 -16.17
N SER A 20 2.52 5.05 -17.22
CA SER A 20 2.37 5.80 -18.48
C SER A 20 0.99 5.64 -19.13
N ARG A 21 0.25 4.59 -18.78
CA ARG A 21 -1.08 4.29 -19.30
C ARG A 21 -2.21 4.84 -18.42
N ILE A 22 -1.88 5.35 -17.23
CA ILE A 22 -2.84 5.71 -16.19
C ILE A 22 -2.96 7.22 -16.12
N LYS A 23 -4.19 7.74 -16.05
CA LYS A 23 -4.40 9.18 -15.87
C LYS A 23 -3.95 9.61 -14.47
N PRO A 24 -3.32 10.78 -14.32
CA PRO A 24 -2.99 11.32 -13.00
C PRO A 24 -4.20 11.31 -12.07
N GLY A 25 -4.03 10.75 -10.87
CA GLY A 25 -5.10 10.60 -9.88
C GLY A 25 -5.81 9.24 -9.87
N LEU A 26 -5.53 8.36 -10.85
CA LEU A 26 -6.02 6.98 -10.86
C LEU A 26 -4.94 6.00 -10.38
N ALA A 27 -5.38 4.86 -9.85
CA ALA A 27 -4.51 3.77 -9.41
C ALA A 27 -4.14 2.81 -10.57
N PRO A 28 -3.06 2.02 -10.43
CA PRO A 28 -2.02 2.09 -9.40
C PRO A 28 -1.13 3.33 -9.50
N THR A 29 -0.71 3.84 -8.35
CA THR A 29 0.28 4.93 -8.27
C THR A 29 1.71 4.38 -8.31
N ALA A 30 2.69 5.23 -8.62
CA ALA A 30 4.10 4.87 -8.53
C ALA A 30 4.48 4.29 -7.17
N LEU A 31 3.97 4.91 -6.10
CA LEU A 31 4.23 4.47 -4.74
C LEU A 31 3.70 3.05 -4.52
N THR A 32 2.49 2.77 -4.98
CA THR A 32 1.87 1.45 -4.85
C THR A 32 2.70 0.37 -5.54
N LEU A 33 3.16 0.61 -6.77
CA LEU A 33 3.97 -0.36 -7.53
C LEU A 33 5.32 -0.62 -6.86
N LEU A 34 5.98 0.44 -6.36
CA LEU A 34 7.24 0.32 -5.65
C LEU A 34 7.09 -0.44 -4.33
N THR A 35 6.04 -0.14 -3.55
CA THR A 35 5.75 -0.84 -2.30
C THR A 35 5.46 -2.32 -2.54
N GLN A 36 4.67 -2.67 -3.56
CA GLN A 36 4.40 -4.05 -3.92
C GLN A 36 5.68 -4.81 -4.28
N ALA A 37 6.54 -4.22 -5.12
CA ALA A 37 7.79 -4.85 -5.53
C ALA A 37 8.76 -5.08 -4.36
N ILE A 38 8.89 -4.11 -3.44
CA ILE A 38 9.72 -4.25 -2.23
C ILE A 38 9.21 -5.38 -1.33
N ASN A 39 7.89 -5.51 -1.23
CA ASN A 39 7.25 -6.53 -0.41
C ASN A 39 7.14 -7.90 -1.11
N GLY A 40 7.72 -8.07 -2.31
CA GLY A 40 7.65 -9.32 -3.08
C GLY A 40 6.24 -9.65 -3.60
N LEU A 41 5.34 -8.67 -3.63
CA LEU A 41 3.98 -8.82 -4.16
C LEU A 41 4.01 -8.64 -5.68
N GLY A 42 3.48 -9.63 -6.39
CA GLY A 42 3.45 -9.63 -7.86
C GLY A 42 2.46 -8.60 -8.44
N PRO A 43 2.62 -8.26 -9.73
CA PRO A 43 1.89 -7.18 -10.42
C PRO A 43 0.39 -7.46 -10.68
N THR A 44 -0.19 -8.52 -10.13
CA THR A 44 -1.52 -9.04 -10.49
C THR A 44 -2.45 -9.24 -9.29
N MET A 45 -2.24 -8.56 -8.17
CA MET A 45 -3.25 -8.54 -7.12
C MET A 45 -4.38 -7.58 -7.53
N PRO A 46 -5.62 -8.06 -7.71
CA PRO A 46 -6.73 -7.19 -8.08
C PRO A 46 -6.98 -6.21 -6.92
N MET A 47 -6.97 -4.90 -7.22
CA MET A 47 -7.49 -3.90 -6.30
C MET A 47 -9.00 -4.14 -6.17
N GLY A 48 -9.43 -4.84 -5.12
CA GLY A 48 -10.83 -5.24 -5.01
C GLY A 48 -11.29 -5.69 -3.63
N ASP A 49 -10.40 -6.14 -2.74
CA ASP A 49 -10.76 -6.53 -1.38
C ASP A 49 -9.94 -5.77 -0.34
N VAL A 50 -10.48 -4.64 0.13
CA VAL A 50 -9.93 -3.89 1.28
C VAL A 50 -9.75 -4.78 2.53
N ALA A 51 -10.42 -5.95 2.56
CA ALA A 51 -10.30 -6.98 3.60
C ALA A 51 -9.01 -7.82 3.54
N ASN A 52 -8.22 -7.72 2.46
CA ASN A 52 -7.01 -8.49 2.22
C ASN A 52 -5.76 -7.61 2.05
N GLU A 53 -5.94 -6.30 2.22
CA GLU A 53 -4.84 -5.35 2.32
C GLU A 53 -3.95 -5.73 3.51
N PRO A 54 -2.61 -5.76 3.34
CA PRO A 54 -1.70 -6.12 4.42
C PRO A 54 -1.75 -5.09 5.55
N CYS A 55 -1.35 -5.52 6.75
CA CYS A 55 -1.17 -4.61 7.87
C CYS A 55 -0.22 -3.47 7.48
N THR A 56 -0.65 -2.22 7.60
CA THR A 56 0.16 -1.05 7.22
C THR A 56 1.44 -0.92 8.04
N THR A 57 1.54 -1.59 9.19
CA THR A 57 2.70 -1.51 10.08
C THR A 57 3.69 -2.64 9.86
N CYS A 58 3.23 -3.88 9.76
CA CYS A 58 4.11 -5.06 9.69
C CYS A 58 4.08 -5.78 8.34
N GLY A 59 3.18 -5.41 7.42
CA GLY A 59 3.08 -6.02 6.08
C GLY A 59 2.40 -7.39 6.06
N GLU A 60 2.03 -7.96 7.21
CA GLU A 60 1.42 -9.30 7.27
C GLU A 60 0.00 -9.29 6.68
N HIS A 61 -0.32 -10.30 5.88
CA HIS A 61 -1.66 -10.52 5.34
C HIS A 61 -2.43 -11.50 6.23
N SER A 62 -3.70 -11.17 6.51
CA SER A 62 -4.65 -12.09 7.17
C SER A 62 -4.80 -13.42 6.43
N ALA A 63 -4.58 -13.45 5.11
CA ALA A 63 -4.65 -14.67 4.31
C ALA A 63 -3.35 -15.50 4.26
N ARG A 64 -2.18 -14.96 4.65
CA ARG A 64 -0.86 -15.62 4.50
C ARG A 64 -0.15 -15.93 5.83
N GLY A 65 -0.90 -16.16 6.89
CA GLY A 65 -0.35 -16.57 8.20
C GLY A 65 -0.56 -15.57 9.33
N GLY A 66 -1.16 -14.41 9.06
CA GLY A 66 -1.68 -13.53 10.11
C GLY A 66 -2.84 -14.19 10.84
N SER A 67 -2.71 -14.39 12.17
CA SER A 67 -3.74 -15.03 12.99
C SER A 67 -5.03 -14.22 13.15
N GLU A 68 -5.01 -12.94 12.78
CA GLU A 68 -6.11 -12.00 13.00
C GLU A 68 -6.49 -11.24 11.72
N PRO A 69 -7.79 -10.98 11.49
CA PRO A 69 -8.26 -10.17 10.36
C PRO A 69 -7.76 -8.73 10.48
N ILE A 70 -7.46 -8.11 9.34
CA ILE A 70 -7.05 -6.72 9.26
C ILE A 70 -8.24 -5.80 9.58
N ARG A 71 -8.07 -4.93 10.57
CA ARG A 71 -9.10 -3.99 11.03
C ARG A 71 -8.75 -2.58 10.58
N LEU A 72 -9.68 -1.93 9.89
CA LEU A 72 -9.50 -0.57 9.40
C LEU A 72 -9.51 0.43 10.56
N CYS A 73 -8.75 1.52 10.40
CA CYS A 73 -8.80 2.66 11.30
C CYS A 73 -10.24 3.18 11.38
N SER A 74 -10.81 3.24 12.59
CA SER A 74 -12.20 3.62 12.81
C SER A 74 -12.52 5.05 12.38
N ASN A 75 -11.52 5.94 12.36
CA ASN A 75 -11.69 7.35 12.01
C ASN A 75 -11.64 7.61 10.49
N CYS A 76 -10.58 7.16 9.81
CA CYS A 76 -10.41 7.42 8.36
C CYS A 76 -10.90 6.28 7.47
N LYS A 77 -10.89 5.03 7.96
CA LYS A 77 -11.21 3.80 7.21
C LYS A 77 -10.33 3.51 5.99
N GLU A 78 -9.23 4.23 5.81
CA GLU A 78 -8.31 4.09 4.66
C GLU A 78 -7.07 3.21 4.95
N VAL A 79 -6.72 2.97 6.20
CA VAL A 79 -5.54 2.13 6.57
C VAL A 79 -5.95 1.01 7.52
N GLY A 80 -5.28 -0.14 7.43
CA GLY A 80 -5.63 -1.37 8.17
C GLY A 80 -4.51 -1.90 9.06
N TYR A 81 -4.89 -2.49 10.20
CA TYR A 81 -3.95 -3.07 11.17
C TYR A 81 -4.38 -4.47 11.62
N CYS A 82 -3.43 -5.38 11.79
CA CYS A 82 -3.70 -6.71 12.37
C CYS A 82 -3.89 -6.65 13.91
N SER A 83 -3.44 -5.59 14.57
CA SER A 83 -3.52 -5.46 16.03
C SER A 83 -3.48 -4.00 16.51
N VAL A 84 -3.96 -3.77 17.73
CA VAL A 84 -3.83 -2.46 18.42
C VAL A 84 -2.36 -2.09 18.62
N ALA A 85 -1.46 -3.07 18.79
CA ALA A 85 -0.03 -2.82 18.89
C ALA A 85 0.54 -2.20 17.60
N CYS A 86 0.20 -2.77 16.44
CA CYS A 86 0.57 -2.20 15.13
C CYS A 86 -0.01 -0.79 14.94
N GLN A 87 -1.28 -0.59 15.29
CA GLN A 87 -1.89 0.74 15.24
C GLN A 87 -1.12 1.76 16.09
N ARG A 88 -0.80 1.44 17.34
CA ARG A 88 -0.04 2.33 18.24
C ARG A 88 1.36 2.63 17.71
N LEU A 89 2.04 1.61 17.17
CA LEU A 89 3.37 1.76 16.59
C LEU A 89 3.35 2.70 15.38
N HIS A 90 2.32 2.64 14.53
CA HIS A 90 2.18 3.54 13.37
C HIS A 90 1.54 4.90 13.73
N TRP A 91 0.90 5.04 14.90
CA TRP A 91 0.08 6.21 15.24
C TRP A 91 0.83 7.55 15.17
N PHE A 92 2.12 7.57 15.52
CA PHE A 92 2.91 8.81 15.56
C PHE A 92 3.01 9.51 14.20
N THR A 93 3.05 8.75 13.09
CA THR A 93 2.97 9.29 11.73
C THR A 93 1.51 9.38 11.28
N HIS A 94 0.71 8.34 11.50
CA HIS A 94 -0.66 8.27 10.99
C HIS A 94 -1.53 9.44 11.43
N LYS A 95 -1.44 9.85 12.71
CA LYS A 95 -2.24 10.95 13.26
C LYS A 95 -2.12 12.27 12.50
N LYS A 96 -0.98 12.50 11.82
CA LYS A 96 -0.71 13.73 11.07
C LYS A 96 -1.57 13.86 9.81
N TYR A 97 -1.98 12.73 9.23
CA TYR A 97 -2.73 12.69 7.98
C TYR A 97 -4.05 11.91 8.06
N CYS A 98 -4.35 11.28 9.21
CA CYS A 98 -5.60 10.55 9.47
C CYS A 98 -6.85 11.41 9.17
N ALA A 99 -6.84 12.69 9.55
CA ALA A 99 -7.96 13.59 9.29
C ALA A 99 -8.13 13.93 7.80
N ILE A 100 -7.04 13.95 7.02
CA ILE A 100 -7.07 14.23 5.57
C ILE A 100 -7.69 13.05 4.82
N LEU A 101 -7.36 11.83 5.25
CA LEU A 101 -7.91 10.60 4.70
C LEU A 101 -9.41 10.44 4.98
N LYS A 102 -9.90 11.02 6.08
CA LYS A 102 -11.32 11.01 6.48
C LYS A 102 -12.15 11.85 5.51
N GLY A 103 -12.61 11.23 4.43
CA GLY A 103 -13.41 11.87 3.37
C GLY A 103 -12.91 11.60 1.96
N GLN A 104 -11.72 11.02 1.80
CA GLN A 104 -11.20 10.54 0.52
C GLN A 104 -11.71 9.13 0.21
N ARG A 105 -13.03 8.92 0.21
CA ARG A 105 -13.56 7.84 -0.63
C ARG A 105 -13.42 8.36 -2.05
N CYS A 106 -12.29 8.05 -2.70
CA CYS A 106 -12.27 8.07 -4.14
C CYS A 106 -13.33 7.06 -4.57
N VAL A 107 -14.51 7.58 -4.90
CA VAL A 107 -15.57 6.81 -5.51
C VAL A 107 -14.98 6.41 -6.86
N LEU A 108 -14.58 5.14 -6.96
CA LEU A 108 -14.38 4.48 -8.25
C LEU A 108 -15.67 4.60 -9.07
#